data_AF-W7EPT8-F1
#
_entry.id   AF-W7EPT8-F1
#
_cell.length_a   1.000
_cell.length_b   1.000
_cell.length_c   1.000
_cell.angle_alpha   90.00
_cell.angle_beta   90.00
_cell.angle_gamma   90.00
#
_symmetry.space_group_name_H-M   'P 1'
#
loop_
_entity.id
_entity.type
_entity.pdbx_description
1 polymer ?
#
loop_
_entity_poly.entity_id
_entity_poly.type
_entity_poly.pdbx_seq_one_letter_code
_entity_poly.pdbx_strand_id
1 'polypeptide(L)'
;TLTSQATGGDPVIGQVTLGGRFTCLSKICRDDETLTFNRHADFKRHYTNMHARKLTEYFCPEKGCHRSRHPAYGKKGRSFKGRRDKMKEHVKTVHDNRARKRRRVEES
;
A
#
# COMPACT_ATOMS: atom_id res chain seq x y z
N THR A 1 -14.46 41.27 4.50
CA THR A 1 -13.66 40.20 3.84
C THR A 1 -13.47 39.07 4.83
N LEU A 2 -14.21 37.97 4.70
CA LEU A 2 -14.20 36.86 5.66
C LEU A 2 -13.11 35.85 5.30
N THR A 3 -12.00 35.90 6.03
CA THR A 3 -10.88 34.97 5.92
C THR A 3 -11.29 33.63 6.56
N SER A 4 -11.63 32.65 5.73
CA SER A 4 -11.90 31.28 6.19
C SER A 4 -10.61 30.66 6.72
N GLN A 5 -10.57 30.49 8.03
CA GLN A 5 -9.50 29.81 8.74
C GLN A 5 -9.48 28.33 8.30
N ALA A 6 -8.34 27.87 7.79
CA ALA A 6 -8.10 26.47 7.52
C ALA A 6 -8.03 25.73 8.86
N THR A 7 -9.17 25.20 9.31
CA THR A 7 -9.22 24.25 10.41
C THR A 7 -8.36 23.05 10.02
N GLY A 8 -7.28 22.80 10.77
CA GLY A 8 -6.51 21.56 10.72
C GLY A 8 -7.31 20.38 11.28
N GLY A 9 -8.56 20.21 10.81
CA GLY A 9 -9.43 19.09 11.14
C GLY A 9 -9.06 17.88 10.28
N ASP A 10 -9.36 16.69 10.80
CA ASP A 10 -9.25 15.43 10.05
C ASP A 10 -10.07 15.58 8.76
N PRO A 11 -9.42 15.64 7.58
CA PRO A 11 -10.11 15.94 6.34
C PRO A 11 -11.08 14.82 6.00
N VAL A 12 -12.31 15.16 5.62
CA VAL A 12 -13.27 14.16 5.16
C VAL A 12 -12.75 13.55 3.84
N ILE A 13 -12.28 12.31 3.93
CA ILE A 13 -11.61 11.62 2.82
C ILE A 13 -12.58 10.85 1.91
N GLY A 14 -13.80 10.57 2.38
CA GLY A 14 -14.82 9.80 1.68
C GLY A 14 -16.18 9.81 2.37
N GLN A 15 -17.14 9.10 1.79
CA GLN A 15 -18.50 8.94 2.29
C GLN A 15 -18.87 7.46 2.39
N VAL A 16 -19.85 7.14 3.23
CA VAL A 16 -20.39 5.79 3.39
C VAL A 16 -21.77 5.75 2.75
N THR A 17 -22.00 4.80 1.85
CA THR A 17 -23.31 4.59 1.24
C THR A 17 -24.25 3.89 2.22
N LEU A 18 -25.55 4.01 1.99
CA LEU A 18 -26.57 3.31 2.80
C LEU A 18 -26.33 1.79 2.86
N GLY A 19 -25.74 1.21 1.81
CA GLY A 19 -25.35 -0.21 1.76
C GLY A 19 -24.05 -0.56 2.51
N GLY A 20 -23.50 0.36 3.29
CA GLY A 20 -22.26 0.14 4.07
C GLY A 20 -20.97 0.13 3.25
N ARG A 21 -21.00 0.63 2.01
CA ARG A 21 -19.82 0.70 1.13
C ARG A 21 -19.16 2.07 1.27
N PHE A 22 -17.84 2.10 1.21
CA PHE A 22 -17.04 3.33 1.29
C PHE A 22 -16.72 3.83 -0.12
N THR A 23 -16.90 5.12 -0.36
CA THR A 23 -16.54 5.77 -1.62
C THR A 23 -15.64 6.98 -1.38
N CYS A 24 -14.71 7.21 -2.31
CA CYS A 24 -13.82 8.38 -2.24
C CYS A 24 -14.52 9.65 -2.73
N LEU A 25 -14.27 10.78 -2.06
CA LEU A 25 -14.79 12.08 -2.45
C LEU A 25 -13.97 12.77 -3.56
N SER A 26 -12.78 12.25 -3.89
CA SER A 26 -11.96 12.81 -4.96
C SER A 26 -12.62 12.60 -6.32
N LYS A 27 -12.74 13.66 -7.14
CA LYS A 27 -13.36 13.60 -8.47
C LYS A 27 -12.75 12.50 -9.35
N ILE A 28 -11.42 12.39 -9.34
CA ILE A 28 -10.67 11.38 -10.10
C ILE A 28 -11.09 9.94 -9.76
N CYS A 29 -11.48 9.70 -8.50
CA CYS A 29 -11.85 8.38 -8.01
C CYS A 29 -13.36 8.15 -8.00
N ARG A 30 -14.15 9.22 -8.10
CA ARG A 30 -15.61 9.16 -8.13
C ARG A 30 -16.14 8.77 -9.52
N ASP A 31 -15.42 9.14 -10.58
CA ASP A 31 -15.80 8.80 -11.95
C ASP A 31 -15.57 7.31 -12.29
N ASP A 32 -14.93 6.57 -11.39
CA ASP A 32 -14.72 5.13 -11.52
C ASP A 32 -15.67 4.39 -10.56
N GLU A 33 -16.79 3.90 -11.08
CA GLU A 33 -17.81 3.18 -10.30
C GLU A 33 -17.27 1.90 -9.62
N THR A 34 -16.09 1.42 -10.03
CA THR A 34 -15.44 0.26 -9.42
C THR A 34 -14.72 0.60 -8.11
N LEU A 35 -14.50 1.88 -7.79
CA LEU A 35 -13.80 2.36 -6.58
C LEU A 35 -14.72 2.47 -5.35
N THR A 36 -15.63 1.51 -5.21
CA THR A 36 -16.40 1.27 -3.99
C THR A 36 -15.74 0.19 -3.15
N PHE A 37 -15.47 0.47 -1.87
CA PHE A 37 -14.82 -0.48 -0.97
C PHE A 37 -15.82 -1.04 0.03
N ASN A 38 -15.78 -2.35 0.27
CA ASN A 38 -16.61 -2.96 1.33
C ASN A 38 -15.97 -2.86 2.72
N ARG A 39 -14.67 -2.55 2.80
CA ARG A 39 -13.92 -2.48 4.06
C ARG A 39 -13.26 -1.12 4.22
N HIS A 40 -13.43 -0.53 5.39
CA HIS A 40 -12.80 0.75 5.75
C HIS A 40 -11.27 0.70 5.57
N ALA A 41 -10.63 -0.43 5.90
CA ALA A 41 -9.18 -0.60 5.73
C ALA A 41 -8.73 -0.51 4.26
N ASP A 42 -9.51 -1.08 3.33
CA ASP A 42 -9.20 -1.01 1.89
C ASP A 42 -9.38 0.42 1.37
N PHE A 43 -10.43 1.12 1.83
CA PHE A 43 -10.66 2.53 1.52
C PHE A 43 -9.55 3.45 2.05
N LYS A 44 -9.16 3.29 3.31
CA LYS A 44 -8.06 4.07 3.91
C LYS A 44 -6.74 3.84 3.17
N ARG A 45 -6.49 2.59 2.74
CA ARG A 45 -5.34 2.24 1.91
C ARG A 45 -5.40 2.90 0.54
N HIS A 46 -6.56 2.92 -0.10
CA HIS A 46 -6.76 3.65 -1.36
C HIS A 46 -6.41 5.13 -1.18
N TYR A 47 -6.99 5.80 -0.18
CA TYR A 47 -6.73 7.22 0.05
C TYR A 47 -5.24 7.50 0.32
N THR A 48 -4.60 6.69 1.16
CA THR A 48 -3.18 6.85 1.47
C THR A 48 -2.27 6.61 0.26
N ASN A 49 -2.62 5.70 -0.66
CA ASN A 49 -1.79 5.45 -1.83
C ASN A 49 -2.09 6.40 -3.00
N MET A 50 -3.34 6.81 -3.18
CA MET A 50 -3.76 7.62 -4.34
C MET A 50 -3.74 9.11 -4.06
N HIS A 51 -4.00 9.52 -2.81
CA HIS A 51 -4.15 10.93 -2.44
C HIS A 51 -3.06 11.44 -1.49
N ALA A 52 -2.24 10.57 -0.88
CA ALA A 52 -1.10 11.08 -0.10
C ALA A 52 -0.05 11.69 -1.03
N ARG A 53 0.29 12.96 -0.79
CA ARG A 53 1.31 13.74 -1.54
C ARG A 53 2.71 13.10 -1.54
N LYS A 54 3.00 12.15 -0.64
CA LYS A 54 4.30 11.46 -0.53
C LYS A 54 4.11 9.95 -0.37
N LEU A 55 4.08 9.24 -1.50
CA LEU A 55 4.17 7.78 -1.54
C LEU A 55 5.58 7.35 -1.10
N THR A 56 5.70 6.84 0.12
CA THR A 56 6.91 6.12 0.52
C THR A 56 6.91 4.75 -0.16
N GLU A 57 7.73 4.59 -1.19
CA GLU A 57 7.95 3.30 -1.83
C GLU A 57 8.83 2.40 -0.95
N TYR A 58 8.35 1.21 -0.62
CA TYR A 58 9.14 0.20 0.09
C TYR A 58 9.83 -0.74 -0.90
N PHE A 59 11.13 -0.97 -0.74
CA PHE A 59 11.93 -1.88 -1.56
C PHE A 59 12.49 -3.00 -0.70
N CYS A 60 12.77 -4.16 -1.29
CA CYS A 60 13.52 -5.19 -0.60
C CYS A 60 14.92 -4.65 -0.21
N PRO A 61 15.37 -4.82 1.04
CA PRO A 61 16.72 -4.42 1.47
C PRO A 61 17.83 -5.33 0.91
N GLU A 62 17.49 -6.52 0.42
CA GLU A 62 18.46 -7.48 -0.09
C GLU A 62 19.09 -7.02 -1.40
N LYS A 63 20.42 -6.89 -1.44
CA LYS A 63 21.15 -6.50 -2.66
C LYS A 63 21.00 -7.59 -3.72
N GLY A 64 20.72 -7.19 -4.96
CA GLY A 64 20.57 -8.14 -6.06
C GLY A 64 19.17 -8.73 -6.21
N CYS A 65 18.27 -8.56 -5.23
CA CYS A 65 16.89 -9.03 -5.36
C CYS A 65 16.14 -8.21 -6.42
N HIS A 66 15.32 -8.86 -7.24
CA HIS A 66 14.49 -8.21 -8.28
C HIS A 66 13.51 -7.16 -7.74
N ARG A 67 13.20 -7.20 -6.44
CA ARG A 67 12.33 -6.24 -5.75
C ARG A 67 13.11 -5.22 -4.89
N SER A 68 14.43 -5.24 -4.98
CA SER A 68 15.29 -4.26 -4.30
C SER A 68 15.44 -2.99 -5.14
N ARG A 69 16.01 -1.95 -4.53
CA ARG A 69 16.30 -0.70 -5.24
C ARG A 69 17.32 -0.89 -6.35
N HIS A 70 18.25 -1.84 -6.17
CA HIS A 70 19.33 -2.19 -7.10
C HIS A 70 19.33 -3.71 -7.36
N PRO A 71 18.50 -4.20 -8.29
CA PRO A 71 18.47 -5.62 -8.64
C PRO A 71 19.78 -6.05 -9.34
N ALA A 72 20.09 -7.35 -9.28
CA ALA A 72 21.36 -7.89 -9.81
C ALA A 72 21.48 -7.73 -11.33
N TYR A 73 20.35 -7.73 -12.03
CA TYR A 73 20.28 -7.56 -13.48
C TYR A 73 19.16 -6.57 -13.80
N GLY A 74 19.53 -5.34 -14.20
CA GLY A 74 18.62 -4.36 -14.81
C GLY A 74 18.33 -3.07 -14.02
N LYS A 75 17.50 -2.21 -14.64
CA LYS A 75 17.04 -0.93 -14.06
C LYS A 75 16.10 -1.16 -12.86
N LYS A 76 16.06 -0.18 -11.94
CA LYS A 76 15.29 -0.09 -10.67
C LYS A 76 14.26 -1.22 -10.46
N GLY A 77 14.47 -2.03 -9.42
CA GLY A 77 13.59 -3.16 -9.11
C GLY A 77 12.17 -2.73 -8.71
N ARG A 78 11.20 -3.65 -8.83
CA ARG A 78 9.79 -3.38 -8.57
C ARG A 78 9.55 -3.16 -7.07
N SER A 79 9.12 -1.95 -6.70
CA SER A 79 8.78 -1.59 -5.31
C SER A 79 7.49 -2.27 -4.85
N PHE A 80 7.32 -2.40 -3.54
CA PHE A 80 6.08 -2.81 -2.89
C PHE A 80 5.09 -1.64 -2.74
N LYS A 81 5.32 -0.51 -3.44
CA LYS A 81 4.55 0.74 -3.27
C LYS A 81 4.51 1.12 -1.77
N GLY A 82 3.38 1.60 -1.26
CA GLY A 82 3.18 1.93 0.16
C GLY A 82 3.01 0.75 1.12
N ARG A 83 3.23 -0.51 0.70
CA ARG A 83 2.94 -1.71 1.50
C ARG A 83 4.17 -2.29 2.20
N ARG A 84 4.49 -1.75 3.39
CA ARG A 84 5.59 -2.24 4.23
C ARG A 84 5.39 -3.69 4.70
N ASP A 85 4.14 -4.09 4.96
CA ASP A 85 3.77 -5.46 5.33
C ASP A 85 4.24 -6.47 4.29
N LYS A 86 4.00 -6.18 3.01
CA LYS A 86 4.38 -7.06 1.91
C LYS A 86 5.87 -7.12 1.66
N MET A 87 6.58 -6.02 1.90
CA MET A 87 8.05 -6.04 1.89
C MET A 87 8.59 -6.97 2.99
N LYS A 88 8.08 -6.87 4.24
CA LYS A 88 8.52 -7.73 5.35
C LYS A 88 8.20 -9.21 5.10
N GLU A 89 6.99 -9.50 4.60
CA GLU A 89 6.57 -10.85 4.23
C GLU A 89 7.50 -11.43 3.15
N HIS A 90 7.83 -10.66 2.11
CA HIS A 90 8.78 -11.06 1.08
C HIS A 90 10.16 -11.38 1.65
N VAL A 91 10.73 -10.50 2.49
CA VAL A 91 12.03 -10.76 3.11
C VAL A 91 11.99 -12.05 3.94
N LYS A 92 10.95 -12.25 4.75
CA LYS A 92 10.79 -13.46 5.57
C LYS A 92 10.58 -14.74 4.77
N THR A 93 9.99 -14.66 3.57
CA THR A 93 9.66 -15.87 2.78
C THR A 93 10.73 -16.20 1.76
N VAL A 94 11.38 -15.19 1.20
CA VAL A 94 12.34 -15.33 0.11
C VAL A 94 13.78 -15.29 0.60
N HIS A 95 14.08 -14.48 1.63
CA HIS A 95 15.44 -14.25 2.11
C HIS A 95 15.73 -14.89 3.49
N ASP A 96 14.71 -15.17 4.30
CA ASP A 96 14.92 -15.86 5.58
C ASP A 96 15.12 -17.37 5.36
N ASN A 97 16.36 -17.81 5.53
CA ASN A 97 16.77 -19.21 5.36
C ASN A 97 16.19 -20.15 6.45
N ARG A 98 15.70 -19.64 7.58
CA ARG A 98 15.03 -20.47 8.60
C ARG A 98 13.66 -20.97 8.13
N ALA A 99 12.94 -20.20 7.29
CA ALA A 99 11.70 -20.65 6.67
C ALA A 99 11.91 -21.80 5.67
N ARG A 100 13.01 -21.75 4.89
CA ARG A 100 13.41 -22.85 3.98
C ARG A 100 13.79 -24.12 4.76
N LYS A 101 14.51 -23.98 5.89
CA LYS A 101 14.93 -25.12 6.71
C LYS A 101 13.77 -25.83 7.41
N ARG A 102 12.72 -25.11 7.83
CA ARG A 102 11.51 -25.72 8.45
C ARG A 102 10.67 -26.52 7.44
N ARG A 103 10.42 -26.01 6.24
CA ARG A 103 9.66 -26.76 5.22
C ARG A 103 10.33 -28.08 4.83
N ARG A 104 11.66 -28.11 4.80
CA ARG A 104 12.42 -29.34 4.49
C ARG A 104 12.34 -30.41 5.59
N VAL A 105 12.00 -30.04 6.83
CA VAL A 105 11.89 -30.97 7.96
C VAL A 105 10.46 -31.52 8.11
N GLU A 106 9.45 -30.82 7.60
CA GLU A 106 8.04 -31.27 7.61
C GLU A 106 7.69 -32.21 6.44
N GLU A 107 8.60 -32.34 5.46
CA GLU A 107 8.48 -33.18 4.27
C GLU A 107 9.47 -34.37 4.30
N SER A 108 9.98 -34.74 5.48
CA SER A 108 10.90 -35.88 5.70
C SER A 108 10.44 -36.76 6.84
#